data_AF-A0A090WDF2-F1
#
_entry.id   AF-A0A090WDF2-F1
#
_cell.length_a   1.000
_cell.length_b   1.000
_cell.length_c   1.000
_cell.angle_alpha   90.00
_cell.angle_beta   90.00
_cell.angle_gamma   90.00
#
_symmetry.space_group_name_H-M   'P 1'
#
loop_
_entity.id
_entity.type
_entity.pdbx_description
1 polymer ?
#
loop_
_entity_poly.entity_id
_entity_poly.type
_entity_poly.pdbx_seq_one_letter_code
_entity_poly.pdbx_strand_id
1 'polypeptide(L)' 'MNPIVKNILAVLAGVVIGNVVNMGFIELGNFVVPIEGVDVSDMEALKKAMPNFGIENFIFPFLAHALGTL' A
#
# COMPACT_ATOMS: atom_id res chain seq x y z
N MET A 1 4.62 -2.07 33.42
CA MET A 1 4.96 -2.99 32.32
C MET A 1 6.46 -2.89 32.06
N ASN A 2 7.14 -3.99 31.75
CA ASN A 2 8.58 -3.95 31.42
C ASN A 2 8.77 -3.06 30.17
N PRO A 3 9.70 -2.08 30.17
CA PRO A 3 9.95 -1.20 29.02
C PRO A 3 10.22 -1.94 27.71
N ILE A 4 10.92 -3.08 27.77
CA ILE A 4 11.21 -3.92 26.59
C ILE A 4 9.92 -4.47 26.01
N VAL A 5 9.08 -5.09 26.85
CA VAL A 5 7.79 -5.65 26.44
C VAL A 5 6.87 -4.55 25.87
N LYS A 6 6.86 -3.36 26.50
CA LYS A 6 6.13 -2.19 26.00
C LYS A 6 6.56 -1.77 24.61
N ASN A 7 7.86 -1.69 24.37
CA ASN A 7 8.38 -1.25 23.08
C ASN A 7 8.13 -2.30 21.99
N ILE A 8 8.24 -3.60 22.31
CA ILE A 8 7.89 -4.67 21.37
C ILE A 8 6.42 -4.56 20.96
N LEU A 9 5.51 -4.43 21.92
CA LEU A 9 4.09 -4.28 21.63
C LEU A 9 3.80 -3.00 20.84
N ALA A 10 4.49 -1.90 21.14
CA ALA A 10 4.34 -0.64 20.41
C ALA A 10 4.79 -0.77 18.94
N VAL A 11 5.91 -1.47 18.68
CA VAL A 11 6.38 -1.74 17.30
C VAL A 11 5.40 -2.63 16.57
N LEU A 12 4.93 -3.72 17.19
CA LEU A 12 3.93 -4.61 16.56
C LEU A 12 2.64 -3.86 16.25
N ALA A 13 2.14 -3.04 17.18
CA ALA A 13 0.97 -2.22 16.95
C ALA A 13 1.19 -1.22 15.81
N GLY A 14 2.37 -0.59 15.75
CA GLY A 14 2.75 0.30 14.65
C GLY A 14 2.78 -0.40 13.29
N VAL A 15 3.33 -1.62 13.22
CA VAL A 15 3.34 -2.43 12.00
C VAL A 15 1.91 -2.78 11.56
N VAL A 16 1.06 -3.20 12.49
CA VAL A 16 -0.35 -3.53 12.17
C VAL A 16 -1.09 -2.29 11.65
N ILE A 17 -1.00 -1.17 12.37
CA ILE A 17 -1.67 0.08 11.97
C ILE A 17 -1.13 0.56 10.62
N GLY A 18 0.19 0.56 10.42
CA GLY A 18 0.80 0.99 9.17
C GLY A 18 0.41 0.11 7.98
N ASN A 19 0.27 -1.21 8.16
CA ASN A 19 -0.22 -2.11 7.11
C ASN A 19 -1.68 -1.82 6.75
N VAL A 20 -2.54 -1.56 7.75
CA VAL A 20 -3.93 -1.18 7.52
C VAL A 20 -4.00 0.13 6.72
N VAL A 21 -3.17 1.12 7.05
CA VAL A 21 -3.09 2.38 6.31
C VAL A 21 -2.56 2.16 4.89
N ASN A 22 -1.49 1.37 4.72
CA ASN A 22 -0.93 1.06 3.41
C ASN A 22 -1.97 0.39 2.50
N MET A 23 -2.60 -0.69 2.96
CA MET A 23 -3.64 -1.37 2.19
C MET A 23 -4.85 -0.49 1.91
N GLY A 24 -5.26 0.34 2.87
CA GLY A 24 -6.35 1.30 2.66
C GLY A 24 -6.05 2.28 1.52
N PHE A 25 -4.81 2.76 1.41
CA PHE A 25 -4.42 3.61 0.28
C PHE A 25 -4.35 2.84 -1.05
N ILE A 26 -3.89 1.60 -1.06
CA ILE A 26 -3.86 0.76 -2.27
C ILE A 26 -5.27 0.50 -2.79
N GLU A 27 -6.20 0.10 -1.91
CA GLU A 27 -7.60 -0.13 -2.28
C GLU A 27 -8.29 1.15 -2.77
N LEU A 28 -8.06 2.28 -2.08
CA LEU A 28 -8.58 3.57 -2.50
C LEU A 28 -8.01 3.99 -3.85
N GLY A 29 -6.73 3.70 -4.11
CA GLY A 29 -6.09 3.96 -5.38
C GLY A 29 -6.72 3.20 -6.54
N ASN A 30 -7.02 1.91 -6.35
CA ASN A 30 -7.72 1.10 -7.35
C ASN A 30 -9.14 1.61 -7.64
N PHE A 31 -9.79 2.26 -6.67
CA PHE A 31 -11.10 2.88 -6.86
C PHE A 31 -11.01 4.24 -7.58
N VAL A 32 -10.04 5.09 -7.21
CA VAL A 32 -9.92 6.47 -7.74
C VAL A 32 -9.21 6.51 -9.09
N VAL A 33 -8.19 5.66 -9.29
CA VAL A 33 -7.39 5.58 -10.51
C VAL A 33 -7.40 4.12 -11.02
N PRO A 34 -8.56 3.64 -11.52
CA PRO A 34 -8.70 2.25 -11.95
C PRO A 34 -7.82 1.96 -13.19
N ILE A 35 -7.26 0.75 -13.22
CA ILE A 35 -6.54 0.23 -14.40
C ILE A 35 -7.50 -0.70 -15.14
N GLU A 36 -8.17 -0.18 -16.17
CA GLU A 36 -9.22 -0.92 -16.88
C GLU A 36 -8.70 -2.20 -17.54
N GLY A 37 -9.43 -3.30 -17.35
CA GLY A 37 -9.15 -4.58 -18.01
C GLY A 37 -7.89 -5.29 -17.53
N VAL A 38 -7.29 -4.85 -16.43
CA VAL A 38 -6.08 -5.46 -15.85
C VAL A 38 -6.40 -6.08 -14.50
N ASP A 39 -6.10 -7.36 -14.34
CA ASP A 39 -6.06 -7.99 -13.02
C ASP A 39 -4.79 -7.52 -12.30
N VAL A 40 -4.95 -6.61 -11.35
CA VAL A 40 -3.84 -6.05 -10.56
C VAL A 40 -3.23 -7.05 -9.58
N SER A 41 -3.86 -8.22 -9.38
CA SER A 41 -3.32 -9.31 -8.56
C SER A 41 -2.42 -10.27 -9.36
N ASP A 42 -2.44 -10.19 -10.70
CA ASP A 42 -1.54 -10.91 -11.58
C ASP A 42 -0.34 -10.03 -11.95
N MET A 43 0.84 -10.43 -11.48
CA MET A 43 2.07 -9.67 -11.70
C MET A 43 2.47 -9.54 -13.17
N GLU A 44 2.18 -10.55 -14.01
CA GLU A 44 2.48 -10.49 -15.44
C GLU A 44 1.50 -9.56 -16.17
N ALA A 45 0.22 -9.54 -15.78
CA ALA A 45 -0.76 -8.61 -16.30
C ALA A 45 -0.43 -7.16 -15.91
N LEU A 46 -0.12 -6.93 -14.62
CA LEU A 46 0.25 -5.61 -14.11
C LEU A 46 1.50 -5.07 -14.81
N LYS A 47 2.54 -5.88 -14.95
CA LYS A 47 3.78 -5.51 -15.64
C LYS A 47 3.56 -5.11 -17.10
N LYS A 48 2.66 -5.79 -17.82
CA LYS A 48 2.29 -5.42 -19.20
C LYS A 48 1.54 -4.09 -19.27
N ALA A 49 0.81 -3.72 -18.21
CA ALA A 49 0.05 -2.49 -18.14
C ALA A 49 0.91 -1.28 -17.71
N MET A 50 1.95 -1.48 -16.89
CA MET A 50 2.83 -0.42 -16.36
C MET A 50 3.37 0.58 -17.41
N PRO A 51 3.75 0.19 -18.65
CA PRO A 51 4.20 1.15 -19.65
C PRO A 51 3.17 2.23 -20.01
N ASN A 52 1.89 1.98 -19.75
CA ASN A 52 0.79 2.92 -20.00
C ASN A 52 0.43 3.74 -18.75
N PHE A 53 1.14 3.58 -17.63
CA PHE A 53 0.81 4.29 -16.40
C PHE A 53 1.23 5.76 -16.48
N GLY A 54 0.32 6.63 -16.05
CA GLY A 54 0.60 8.02 -15.76
C GLY A 54 1.07 8.23 -14.32
N ILE A 55 1.37 9.48 -13.96
CA ILE A 55 1.79 9.86 -12.61
C ILE A 55 0.70 9.50 -11.58
N GLU A 56 -0.56 9.62 -11.97
CA GLU A 56 -1.74 9.31 -11.18
C GLU A 56 -1.73 7.87 -10.63
N ASN A 57 -1.22 6.90 -11.40
CA ASN A 57 -1.15 5.50 -10.97
C ASN A 57 -0.13 5.29 -9.84
N PHE A 58 0.77 6.24 -9.61
CA PHE A 58 1.81 6.17 -8.58
C PHE A 58 1.51 7.01 -7.34
N ILE A 59 0.49 7.87 -7.36
CA ILE A 59 0.12 8.71 -6.21
C ILE A 59 -0.24 7.84 -5.00
N PHE A 60 -1.13 6.86 -5.19
CA PHE A 60 -1.59 6.01 -4.10
C PHE A 60 -0.54 5.02 -3.60
N PRO A 61 0.24 4.32 -4.46
CA PRO A 61 1.40 3.56 -4.01
C PRO A 61 2.39 4.40 -3.21
N PHE A 62 2.68 5.63 -3.64
CA PHE A 62 3.54 6.55 -2.90
C PHE A 62 2.97 6.89 -1.51
N LEU A 63 1.69 7.27 -1.43
CA LEU A 63 1.02 7.57 -0.16
C LEU A 63 0.94 6.35 0.77
N ALA A 64 0.66 5.17 0.21
CA ALA A 64 0.63 3.91 0.94
C ALA A 64 1.95 3.64 1.66
N HIS A 65 3.09 3.86 0.98
CA HIS A 65 4.42 3.65 1.54
C HIS A 65 4.87 4.80 2.46
N ALA A 66 4.54 6.05 2.11
CA ALA A 66 4.95 7.22 2.88
C ALA A 66 4.19 7.40 4.20
N LEU A 67 2.91 7.02 4.24
CA LEU A 67 2.03 7.20 5.40
C LEU A 67 1.68 5.88 6.11
N GLY A 68 1.76 4.76 5.41
CA GLY A 68 1.58 3.43 5.98
C GLY A 68 2.91 2.78 6.37
N THR A 69 3.02 1.48 6.15
CA THR A 69 4.31 0.76 6.15
C THR A 69 5.03 0.98 4.82
N LEU A 70 6.36 1.06 4.86
CA LEU A 70 7.29 1.16 3.72
C LEU A 70 6.92 0.31 2.51
#